data_AF-A0AAI9VCG6-F1
#
_entry.id   AF-A0AAI9VCG6-F1
#
_cell.length_a   1.000
_cell.length_b   1.000
_cell.length_c   1.000
_cell.angle_alpha   90.00
_cell.angle_beta   90.00
_cell.angle_gamma   90.00
#
_symmetry.space_group_name_H-M   'P 1'
#
loop_
_entity.id
_entity.type
_entity.pdbx_description
1 polymer ?
#
loop_
_entity_poly.entity_id
_entity_poly.type
_entity_poly.pdbx_seq_one_letter_code
_entity_poly.pdbx_strand_id
1 'polypeptide(L)'
;MSPSANLPETRETLEAIAAADQSQTIAELRKTLTSETTPLPIRFRALFSLKHVACNSKGADSEAAIEAIAAGFASPSALLKHELAYCLGQTANLVAVPYLRNVLTDLQEDPMCRHEAAEALGALGDASQLDILREYRDREGEDICIVETCEIAIDRLEWENSEQRKLEKLRKSDFTSVDPAPPMEESQRTVPELEKTLMDSSLPLFLRYRAMFALRDLASPPDLPTAVPAVLALAKGLADSSALFRHEIAFVFGQLSHPASIPALTEALSNTEEASMVRHEAAEALGSLGDEEGVEATLLKFLHDKEKVVRESVIVALDMAEFESSGQTEYALIPEAAKAAA
;
A
#
# COMPACT_ATOMS: atom_id res chain seq x y z
N MET A 1 31.47 21.89 -2.57
CA MET A 1 32.06 21.16 -1.44
C MET A 1 30.96 21.00 -0.41
N SER A 2 30.17 19.94 -0.55
CA SER A 2 29.08 19.61 0.36
C SER A 2 29.54 18.36 1.14
N PRO A 3 29.46 18.35 2.48
CA PRO A 3 29.92 17.19 3.24
C PRO A 3 28.90 16.06 3.07
N SER A 4 29.36 14.97 2.46
CA SER A 4 28.69 13.67 2.50
C SER A 4 28.54 13.26 3.97
N ALA A 5 27.30 13.19 4.44
CA ALA A 5 26.96 12.61 5.74
C ALA A 5 27.00 11.08 5.64
N ASN A 6 28.18 10.53 5.39
CA ASN A 6 28.44 9.11 5.53
C ASN A 6 28.69 8.86 7.03
N LEU A 7 27.62 8.69 7.81
CA LEU A 7 27.71 8.33 9.22
C LEU A 7 28.18 6.86 9.31
N PRO A 8 29.34 6.57 9.94
CA PRO A 8 29.91 5.22 9.95
C PRO A 8 29.01 4.15 10.61
N GLU A 9 28.08 4.55 11.49
CA GLU A 9 27.15 3.64 12.18
C GLU A 9 26.09 3.03 11.24
N THR A 10 25.73 3.67 10.13
CA THR A 10 24.74 3.10 9.19
C THR A 10 25.33 1.94 8.42
N ARG A 11 26.60 2.02 8.00
CA ARG A 11 27.24 0.98 7.18
C ARG A 11 27.62 -0.27 7.98
N GLU A 12 28.12 -0.12 9.21
CA GLU A 12 28.49 -1.28 10.06
C GLU A 12 27.26 -2.08 10.51
N THR A 13 26.12 -1.41 10.73
CA THR A 13 24.85 -2.09 11.05
C THR A 13 24.34 -2.89 9.85
N LEU A 14 24.57 -2.42 8.62
CA LEU A 14 24.13 -3.06 7.38
C LEU A 14 25.00 -4.27 7.00
N GLU A 15 26.32 -4.22 7.25
CA GLU A 15 27.24 -5.32 6.95
C GLU A 15 27.06 -6.53 7.91
N ALA A 16 26.60 -6.30 9.15
CA ALA A 16 26.32 -7.38 10.12
C ALA A 16 25.10 -8.25 9.74
N ILE A 17 24.07 -7.65 9.13
CA ILE A 17 22.82 -8.33 8.73
C ILE A 17 23.07 -9.34 7.59
N ALA A 18 24.08 -9.11 6.74
CA ALA A 18 24.38 -9.91 5.55
C ALA A 18 25.05 -11.28 5.84
N ALA A 19 25.65 -11.43 7.02
CA ALA A 19 26.37 -12.65 7.44
C ALA A 19 25.56 -13.57 8.37
N ALA A 20 24.34 -13.17 8.73
CA ALA A 20 23.50 -13.83 9.72
C ALA A 20 22.72 -15.04 9.18
N ASP A 21 22.41 -16.00 10.06
CA ASP A 21 21.35 -17.00 9.84
C ASP A 21 20.00 -16.28 9.66
N GLN A 22 19.09 -16.81 8.83
CA GLN A 22 17.84 -16.13 8.47
C GLN A 22 17.00 -15.78 9.71
N SER A 23 17.00 -16.64 10.72
CA SER A 23 16.37 -16.37 12.02
C SER A 23 16.99 -15.14 12.73
N GLN A 24 18.31 -14.98 12.68
CA GLN A 24 18.98 -13.80 13.24
C GLN A 24 18.65 -12.54 12.42
N THR A 25 18.62 -12.63 11.08
CA THR A 25 18.18 -11.51 10.23
C THR A 25 16.76 -11.05 10.59
N ILE A 26 15.79 -11.97 10.73
CA ILE A 26 14.42 -11.64 11.13
C ILE A 26 14.41 -10.95 12.50
N ALA A 27 15.21 -11.42 13.45
CA ALA A 27 15.30 -10.82 14.78
C ALA A 27 15.86 -9.39 14.76
N GLU A 28 16.88 -9.14 13.93
CA GLU A 28 17.48 -7.80 13.75
C GLU A 28 16.52 -6.85 13.04
N LEU A 29 15.82 -7.30 11.99
CA LEU A 29 14.77 -6.53 11.32
C LEU A 29 13.62 -6.20 12.26
N ARG A 30 13.16 -7.16 13.07
CA ARG A 30 12.14 -6.94 14.11
C ARG A 30 12.57 -5.87 15.10
N LYS A 31 13.82 -5.92 15.58
CA LYS A 31 14.37 -4.92 16.50
C LYS A 31 14.37 -3.53 15.86
N THR A 32 14.77 -3.43 14.60
CA THR A 32 14.75 -2.18 13.85
C THR A 32 13.33 -1.64 13.70
N LEU A 33 12.38 -2.48 13.26
CA LEU A 33 10.98 -2.13 13.04
C LEU A 33 10.26 -1.65 14.33
N THR A 34 10.54 -2.29 15.46
CA THR A 34 9.86 -2.04 16.74
C THR A 34 10.51 -0.95 17.60
N SER A 35 11.64 -0.38 17.16
CA SER A 35 12.38 0.63 17.90
C SER A 35 11.89 2.04 17.56
N GLU A 36 11.27 2.72 18.53
CA GLU A 36 10.80 4.11 18.39
C GLU A 36 11.93 5.14 18.30
N THR A 37 13.17 4.76 18.60
CA THR A 37 14.35 5.60 18.37
C THR A 37 14.90 5.47 16.95
N THR A 38 14.44 4.47 16.20
CA THR A 38 14.83 4.28 14.80
C THR A 38 14.04 5.26 13.92
N PRO A 39 14.70 6.02 13.03
CA PRO A 39 14.02 6.87 12.05
C PRO A 39 12.97 6.09 11.24
N LEU A 40 11.83 6.73 10.98
CA LEU A 40 10.69 6.07 10.33
C LEU A 40 11.04 5.43 8.97
N PRO A 41 11.79 6.08 8.05
CA PRO A 41 12.16 5.44 6.78
C PRO A 41 12.95 4.13 6.96
N ILE A 42 13.84 4.06 7.95
CA ILE A 42 14.60 2.84 8.25
C ILE A 42 13.67 1.73 8.76
N ARG A 43 12.63 2.09 9.51
CA ARG A 43 11.59 1.13 9.96
C ARG A 43 10.78 0.60 8.76
N PHE A 44 10.44 1.45 7.79
CA PHE A 44 9.77 1.05 6.55
C PHE A 44 10.63 0.10 5.70
N ARG A 45 11.93 0.39 5.54
CA ARG A 45 12.85 -0.54 4.86
C ARG A 45 12.91 -1.90 5.56
N ALA A 46 12.95 -1.91 6.90
CA ALA A 46 12.91 -3.16 7.67
C ALA A 46 11.56 -3.91 7.52
N LEU A 47 10.44 -3.18 7.46
CA LEU A 47 9.13 -3.74 7.19
C LEU A 47 9.09 -4.42 5.81
N PHE A 48 9.52 -3.74 4.74
CA PHE A 48 9.51 -4.33 3.40
C PHE A 48 10.47 -5.52 3.28
N SER A 49 11.60 -5.52 3.99
CA SER A 49 12.45 -6.71 4.11
C SER A 49 11.72 -7.89 4.77
N LEU A 50 11.01 -7.64 5.88
CA LEU A 50 10.22 -8.67 6.55
C LEU A 50 9.08 -9.17 5.66
N LYS A 51 8.40 -8.27 4.94
CA LYS A 51 7.38 -8.63 3.93
C LYS A 51 7.97 -9.56 2.88
N HIS A 52 9.14 -9.20 2.34
CA HIS A 52 9.85 -10.03 1.37
C HIS A 52 10.13 -11.44 1.94
N VAL A 53 10.64 -11.53 3.16
CA VAL A 53 10.88 -12.82 3.84
C VAL A 53 9.57 -13.59 4.03
N ALA A 54 8.51 -12.93 4.49
CA ALA A 54 7.20 -13.53 4.71
C ALA A 54 6.59 -14.15 3.44
N CYS A 55 6.69 -13.44 2.31
CA CYS A 55 6.14 -13.89 1.01
C CYS A 55 6.98 -14.98 0.33
N ASN A 56 8.32 -14.97 0.51
CA ASN A 56 9.23 -15.82 -0.26
C ASN A 56 9.77 -17.02 0.53
N SER A 57 9.68 -17.01 1.86
CA SER A 57 10.10 -18.13 2.72
C SER A 57 8.95 -19.10 3.01
N LYS A 58 9.25 -20.25 3.63
CA LYS A 58 8.24 -21.26 3.99
C LYS A 58 8.36 -21.66 5.46
N GLY A 59 7.24 -22.09 6.04
CA GLY A 59 7.21 -22.59 7.42
C GLY A 59 7.66 -21.53 8.42
N ALA A 60 8.49 -21.94 9.38
CA ALA A 60 8.86 -21.13 10.54
C ALA A 60 9.43 -19.75 10.21
N ASP A 61 10.20 -19.59 9.11
CA ASP A 61 10.77 -18.28 8.76
C ASP A 61 9.73 -17.29 8.23
N SER A 62 8.75 -17.77 7.45
CA SER A 62 7.62 -16.95 6.99
C SER A 62 6.76 -16.52 8.18
N GLU A 63 6.46 -17.45 9.07
CA GLU A 63 5.68 -17.18 10.30
C GLU A 63 6.42 -16.22 11.23
N ALA A 64 7.73 -16.40 11.45
CA ALA A 64 8.53 -15.50 12.27
C ALA A 64 8.62 -14.08 11.69
N ALA A 65 8.67 -13.94 10.37
CA ALA A 65 8.61 -12.63 9.72
C ALA A 65 7.23 -11.96 9.89
N ILE A 66 6.14 -12.72 9.78
CA ILE A 66 4.77 -12.23 10.07
C ILE A 66 4.65 -11.78 11.52
N GLU A 67 5.14 -12.57 12.46
CA GLU A 67 5.16 -12.19 13.89
C GLU A 67 6.02 -10.96 14.15
N ALA A 68 7.13 -10.79 13.43
CA ALA A 68 7.98 -9.61 13.51
C ALA A 68 7.27 -8.36 12.96
N ILE A 69 6.56 -8.46 11.84
CA ILE A 69 5.71 -7.39 11.29
C ILE A 69 4.63 -7.03 12.31
N ALA A 70 3.87 -8.02 12.79
CA ALA A 70 2.79 -7.81 13.75
C ALA A 70 3.26 -7.18 15.08
N ALA A 71 4.51 -7.42 15.50
CA ALA A 71 5.07 -6.75 16.67
C ALA A 71 5.15 -5.22 16.52
N GLY A 72 5.20 -4.71 15.30
CA GLY A 72 5.20 -3.28 15.00
C GLY A 72 3.89 -2.57 15.35
N PHE A 73 2.77 -3.29 15.54
CA PHE A 73 1.48 -2.68 15.91
C PHE A 73 1.52 -1.96 17.27
N ALA A 74 2.57 -2.15 18.07
CA ALA A 74 2.82 -1.36 19.28
C ALA A 74 3.23 0.11 19.02
N SER A 75 3.51 0.47 17.76
CA SER A 75 3.91 1.82 17.36
C SER A 75 2.80 2.87 17.54
N PRO A 76 3.12 4.12 17.92
CA PRO A 76 2.18 5.23 17.94
C PRO A 76 2.00 5.90 16.56
N SER A 77 2.67 5.45 15.51
CA SER A 77 2.50 5.94 14.15
C SER A 77 1.36 5.19 13.47
N ALA A 78 0.26 5.89 13.18
CA ALA A 78 -0.84 5.33 12.37
C ALA A 78 -0.34 4.94 10.98
N LEU A 79 0.58 5.72 10.40
CA LEU A 79 1.17 5.42 9.11
C LEU A 79 1.87 4.06 9.11
N LEU A 80 2.77 3.84 10.07
CA LEU A 80 3.47 2.57 10.16
C LEU A 80 2.47 1.43 10.37
N LYS A 81 1.52 1.57 11.30
CA LYS A 81 0.55 0.52 11.62
C LYS A 81 -0.33 0.13 10.43
N HIS A 82 -0.79 1.11 9.65
CA HIS A 82 -1.46 0.88 8.37
C HIS A 82 -0.57 0.02 7.46
N GLU A 83 0.68 0.43 7.22
CA GLU A 83 1.59 -0.31 6.34
C GLU A 83 1.90 -1.74 6.82
N LEU A 84 1.90 -1.98 8.14
CA LEU A 84 2.02 -3.34 8.69
C LEU A 84 0.83 -4.20 8.27
N ALA A 85 -0.40 -3.69 8.39
CA ALA A 85 -1.60 -4.40 8.00
C ALA A 85 -1.62 -4.70 6.50
N TYR A 86 -1.26 -3.71 5.66
CA TYR A 86 -1.08 -3.89 4.23
C TYR A 86 -0.10 -5.03 3.95
N CYS A 87 1.13 -4.94 4.49
CA CYS A 87 2.18 -5.94 4.28
C CYS A 87 1.73 -7.35 4.69
N LEU A 88 0.98 -7.47 5.80
CA LEU A 88 0.42 -8.74 6.28
C LEU A 88 -0.63 -9.31 5.31
N GLY A 89 -1.52 -8.49 4.77
CA GLY A 89 -2.51 -8.91 3.77
C GLY A 89 -1.87 -9.46 2.48
N GLN A 90 -0.74 -8.87 2.09
CA GLN A 90 0.02 -9.28 0.89
C GLN A 90 0.79 -10.61 1.07
N THR A 91 0.81 -11.20 2.27
CA THR A 91 1.56 -12.45 2.53
C THR A 91 0.86 -13.72 2.06
N ALA A 92 -0.47 -13.67 1.86
CA ALA A 92 -1.31 -14.86 1.64
C ALA A 92 -1.14 -15.96 2.72
N ASN A 93 -0.72 -15.59 3.95
CA ASN A 93 -0.47 -16.52 5.04
C ASN A 93 -1.40 -16.23 6.23
N LEU A 94 -2.22 -17.23 6.59
CA LEU A 94 -3.26 -17.09 7.61
C LEU A 94 -2.74 -16.90 9.03
N VAL A 95 -1.44 -17.06 9.28
CA VAL A 95 -0.81 -16.66 10.55
C VAL A 95 -0.99 -15.17 10.84
N ALA A 96 -1.21 -14.34 9.81
CA ALA A 96 -1.52 -12.92 9.96
C ALA A 96 -2.92 -12.64 10.55
N VAL A 97 -3.88 -13.55 10.39
CA VAL A 97 -5.31 -13.32 10.69
C VAL A 97 -5.56 -12.82 12.12
N PRO A 98 -5.02 -13.46 13.19
CA PRO A 98 -5.31 -13.01 14.56
C PRO A 98 -4.86 -11.56 14.81
N TYR A 99 -3.75 -11.13 14.21
CA TYR A 99 -3.23 -9.77 14.36
C TYR A 99 -4.11 -8.76 13.64
N LEU A 100 -4.52 -9.04 12.40
CA LEU A 100 -5.42 -8.18 11.63
C LEU A 100 -6.79 -8.05 12.29
N ARG A 101 -7.34 -9.14 12.82
CA ARG A 101 -8.60 -9.11 13.60
C ARG A 101 -8.49 -8.22 14.84
N ASN A 102 -7.36 -8.28 15.55
CA ASN A 102 -7.14 -7.43 16.72
C ASN A 102 -7.16 -5.94 16.33
N VAL A 103 -6.55 -5.58 15.19
CA VAL A 103 -6.57 -4.20 14.68
C VAL A 103 -7.99 -3.77 14.29
N LEU A 104 -8.68 -4.55 13.46
CA LEU A 104 -10.05 -4.23 13.02
C LEU A 104 -11.02 -4.05 14.20
N THR A 105 -10.87 -4.88 15.24
CA THR A 105 -11.78 -4.90 16.40
C THR A 105 -11.46 -3.87 17.49
N ASP A 106 -10.28 -3.24 17.45
CA ASP A 106 -9.95 -2.17 18.38
C ASP A 106 -10.60 -0.85 17.93
N LEU A 107 -11.72 -0.48 18.54
CA LEU A 107 -12.45 0.74 18.21
C LEU A 107 -11.69 2.03 18.58
N GLN A 108 -10.61 1.91 19.38
CA GLN A 108 -9.76 3.04 19.73
C GLN A 108 -8.60 3.21 18.76
N GLU A 109 -8.42 2.27 17.83
CA GLU A 109 -7.45 2.34 16.76
C GLU A 109 -7.88 3.35 15.69
N ASP A 110 -6.89 3.97 15.05
CA ASP A 110 -7.08 4.90 13.96
C ASP A 110 -7.89 4.24 12.81
N PRO A 111 -8.95 4.88 12.27
CA PRO A 111 -9.72 4.34 11.16
C PRO A 111 -8.86 3.92 9.96
N MET A 112 -7.74 4.61 9.73
CA MET A 112 -6.77 4.26 8.69
C MET A 112 -6.21 2.84 8.89
N CYS A 113 -5.78 2.53 10.11
CA CYS A 113 -5.24 1.21 10.43
C CYS A 113 -6.34 0.12 10.40
N ARG A 114 -7.56 0.46 10.82
CA ARG A 114 -8.68 -0.47 10.84
C ARG A 114 -9.18 -0.81 9.43
N HIS A 115 -9.21 0.14 8.48
CA HIS A 115 -9.59 -0.18 7.10
C HIS A 115 -8.56 -1.13 6.50
N GLU A 116 -7.28 -0.83 6.68
CA GLU A 116 -6.21 -1.63 6.10
C GLU A 116 -6.20 -3.05 6.65
N ALA A 117 -6.57 -3.21 7.93
CA ALA A 117 -6.77 -4.53 8.51
C ALA A 117 -7.96 -5.28 7.90
N ALA A 118 -9.10 -4.61 7.62
CA ALA A 118 -10.23 -5.21 6.94
C ALA A 118 -9.91 -5.61 5.49
N GLU A 119 -9.21 -4.75 4.77
CA GLU A 119 -8.73 -5.03 3.42
C GLU A 119 -7.78 -6.22 3.40
N ALA A 120 -6.78 -6.22 4.30
CA ALA A 120 -5.83 -7.31 4.45
C ALA A 120 -6.51 -8.66 4.75
N LEU A 121 -7.56 -8.67 5.59
CA LEU A 121 -8.36 -9.89 5.82
C LEU A 121 -9.05 -10.37 4.53
N GLY A 122 -9.53 -9.45 3.69
CA GLY A 122 -10.03 -9.77 2.36
C GLY A 122 -8.95 -10.31 1.44
N ALA A 123 -7.76 -9.70 1.43
CA ALA A 123 -6.61 -10.07 0.59
C ALA A 123 -6.06 -11.48 0.89
N LEU A 124 -6.15 -11.92 2.16
CA LEU A 124 -5.74 -13.29 2.55
C LEU A 124 -6.60 -14.40 1.93
N GLY A 125 -7.78 -14.09 1.37
CA GLY A 125 -8.61 -15.04 0.64
C GLY A 125 -9.33 -16.09 1.51
N ASP A 126 -9.32 -15.93 2.83
CA ASP A 126 -9.97 -16.87 3.76
C ASP A 126 -11.44 -16.50 4.01
N ALA A 127 -12.35 -17.28 3.42
CA ALA A 127 -13.78 -17.10 3.58
C ALA A 127 -14.27 -17.23 5.04
N SER A 128 -13.47 -17.78 5.97
CA SER A 128 -13.84 -17.79 7.39
C SER A 128 -13.85 -16.38 8.02
N GLN A 129 -13.31 -15.37 7.34
CA GLN A 129 -13.36 -13.97 7.77
C GLN A 129 -14.65 -13.24 7.37
N LEU A 130 -15.53 -13.85 6.57
CA LEU A 130 -16.78 -13.21 6.14
C LEU A 130 -17.66 -12.74 7.31
N ASP A 131 -17.73 -13.52 8.40
CA ASP A 131 -18.58 -13.18 9.53
C ASP A 131 -18.11 -11.91 10.25
N ILE A 132 -16.81 -11.74 10.47
CA ILE A 132 -16.27 -10.52 11.10
C ILE A 132 -16.40 -9.33 10.16
N LEU A 133 -16.14 -9.49 8.86
CA LEU A 133 -16.27 -8.39 7.91
C LEU A 133 -17.73 -7.91 7.83
N ARG A 134 -18.70 -8.84 7.84
CA ARG A 134 -20.14 -8.49 7.89
C ARG A 134 -20.52 -7.82 9.21
N GLU A 135 -19.96 -8.27 10.33
CA GLU A 135 -20.16 -7.62 11.63
C GLU A 135 -19.78 -6.14 11.59
N TYR A 136 -18.62 -5.80 11.03
CA TYR A 136 -18.13 -4.42 10.97
C TYR A 136 -18.78 -3.59 9.86
N ARG A 137 -19.16 -4.20 8.73
CA ARG A 137 -20.01 -3.55 7.71
C ARG A 137 -21.36 -3.11 8.29
N ASP A 138 -22.01 -4.00 9.04
CA ASP A 138 -23.38 -3.79 9.52
C ASP A 138 -23.44 -3.09 10.89
N ARG A 139 -22.28 -2.71 11.45
CA ARG A 139 -22.17 -2.12 12.78
C ARG A 139 -22.74 -0.70 12.80
N GLU A 140 -23.68 -0.44 13.71
CA GLU A 140 -24.24 0.89 13.91
C GLU A 140 -23.17 1.88 14.42
N GLY A 141 -23.05 3.03 13.75
CA GLY A 141 -22.12 4.09 14.12
C GLY A 141 -20.65 3.81 13.77
N GLU A 142 -20.40 2.81 12.93
CA GLU A 142 -19.05 2.55 12.41
C GLU A 142 -18.59 3.65 11.44
N ASP A 143 -17.28 3.85 11.39
CA ASP A 143 -16.65 4.77 10.44
C ASP A 143 -16.90 4.30 9.00
N ILE A 144 -17.30 5.23 8.13
CA ILE A 144 -17.71 4.92 6.76
C ILE A 144 -16.60 4.24 5.97
N CYS A 145 -15.33 4.59 6.20
CA CYS A 145 -14.21 3.94 5.51
C CYS A 145 -14.12 2.45 5.88
N ILE A 146 -14.41 2.09 7.14
CA ILE A 146 -14.41 0.68 7.58
C ILE A 146 -15.57 -0.09 6.96
N VAL A 147 -16.74 0.53 6.90
CA VAL A 147 -17.92 -0.05 6.26
C VAL A 147 -17.63 -0.33 4.79
N GLU A 148 -17.17 0.68 4.05
CA GLU A 148 -16.86 0.56 2.62
C GLU A 148 -15.75 -0.47 2.35
N THR A 149 -14.70 -0.51 3.17
CA THR A 149 -13.65 -1.53 3.03
C THR A 149 -14.15 -2.94 3.32
N CYS A 150 -14.98 -3.11 4.36
CA CYS A 150 -15.59 -4.40 4.65
C CYS A 150 -16.51 -4.86 3.50
N GLU A 151 -17.27 -3.94 2.88
CA GLU A 151 -18.08 -4.24 1.69
C GLU A 151 -17.22 -4.79 0.55
N ILE A 152 -16.13 -4.09 0.20
CA ILE A 152 -15.22 -4.52 -0.86
C ILE A 152 -14.57 -5.87 -0.52
N ALA A 153 -14.10 -6.06 0.72
CA ALA A 153 -13.46 -7.30 1.16
C ALA A 153 -14.42 -8.49 1.13
N ILE A 154 -15.69 -8.29 1.51
CA ILE A 154 -16.74 -9.31 1.39
C ILE A 154 -16.96 -9.66 -0.07
N ASP A 155 -17.18 -8.65 -0.93
CA ASP A 155 -17.43 -8.86 -2.36
C ASP A 155 -16.25 -9.56 -3.05
N ARG A 156 -15.01 -9.24 -2.65
CA ARG A 156 -13.79 -9.91 -3.11
C ARG A 156 -13.79 -11.39 -2.74
N LEU A 157 -14.03 -11.72 -1.46
CA LEU A 157 -14.05 -13.10 -0.96
C LEU A 157 -15.19 -13.91 -1.60
N GLU A 158 -16.37 -13.32 -1.73
CA GLU A 158 -17.52 -13.96 -2.38
C GLU A 158 -17.26 -14.18 -3.87
N TRP A 159 -16.69 -13.19 -4.57
CA TRP A 159 -16.29 -13.34 -5.97
C TRP A 159 -15.24 -14.44 -6.13
N GLU A 160 -14.18 -14.46 -5.32
CA GLU A 160 -13.09 -15.43 -5.40
C GLU A 160 -13.58 -16.88 -5.23
N ASN A 161 -14.63 -17.08 -4.42
CA ASN A 161 -15.27 -18.37 -4.17
C ASN A 161 -16.48 -18.67 -5.07
N SER A 162 -16.79 -17.82 -6.05
CA SER A 162 -17.95 -17.97 -6.93
C SER A 162 -17.69 -18.84 -8.16
N GLU A 163 -18.76 -19.33 -8.81
CA GLU A 163 -18.66 -19.94 -10.15
C GLU A 163 -18.30 -18.91 -11.21
N GLN A 164 -18.69 -17.64 -11.04
CA GLN A 164 -18.37 -16.54 -11.95
C GLN A 164 -16.86 -16.36 -12.10
N ARG A 165 -16.10 -16.46 -11.00
CA ARG A 165 -14.63 -16.41 -11.02
C ARG A 165 -14.00 -17.42 -11.98
N LYS A 166 -14.59 -18.62 -12.09
CA LYS A 166 -14.08 -19.70 -12.96
C LYS A 166 -14.34 -19.44 -14.45
N LEU A 167 -15.31 -18.56 -14.75
CA LEU A 167 -15.73 -18.24 -16.10
C LEU A 167 -15.04 -16.96 -16.62
N GLU A 168 -14.77 -16.00 -15.74
CA GLU A 168 -14.17 -14.72 -16.10
C GLU A 168 -12.72 -14.87 -16.59
N LYS A 169 -12.44 -14.27 -17.75
CA LYS A 169 -11.08 -14.09 -18.26
C LYS A 169 -10.59 -12.71 -17.86
N LEU A 170 -9.66 -12.70 -16.91
CA LEU A 170 -9.01 -11.49 -16.45
C LEU A 170 -7.72 -11.28 -17.22
N ARG A 171 -7.43 -10.01 -17.52
CA ARG A 171 -6.11 -9.62 -17.99
C ARG A 171 -5.08 -9.96 -16.90
N LYS A 172 -3.92 -10.47 -17.32
CA LYS A 172 -2.79 -10.63 -16.41
C LYS A 172 -2.24 -9.24 -16.10
N SER A 173 -2.26 -8.86 -14.83
CA SER A 173 -1.68 -7.60 -14.37
C SER A 173 -0.16 -7.65 -14.38
N ASP A 174 0.47 -6.50 -14.63
CA ASP A 174 1.91 -6.30 -14.48
C ASP A 174 2.31 -6.07 -13.01
N PHE A 175 1.32 -5.83 -12.15
CA PHE A 175 1.48 -5.58 -10.72
C PHE A 175 1.37 -6.89 -9.93
N THR A 176 2.20 -7.01 -8.89
CA THR A 176 2.26 -8.21 -8.02
C THR A 176 1.44 -8.07 -6.74
N SER A 177 0.79 -6.93 -6.52
CA SER A 177 -0.11 -6.70 -5.39
C SER A 177 -1.33 -7.61 -5.46
N VAL A 178 -1.79 -8.04 -4.30
CA VAL A 178 -3.13 -8.59 -4.11
C VAL A 178 -4.07 -7.41 -3.94
N ASP A 179 -4.81 -7.11 -5.01
CA ASP A 179 -5.73 -5.97 -5.04
C ASP A 179 -7.05 -6.28 -4.30
N PRO A 180 -7.72 -5.26 -3.75
CA PRO A 180 -9.02 -5.39 -3.09
C PRO A 180 -10.16 -5.79 -4.05
N ALA A 181 -10.00 -5.59 -5.35
CA ALA A 181 -10.91 -6.12 -6.37
C ALA A 181 -10.14 -6.60 -7.61
N PRO A 182 -10.61 -7.65 -8.30
CA PRO A 182 -10.04 -8.03 -9.59
C PRO A 182 -10.37 -7.00 -10.67
N PRO A 183 -9.57 -6.85 -11.74
CA PRO A 183 -9.96 -6.02 -12.86
C PRO A 183 -11.28 -6.51 -13.49
N MET A 184 -11.97 -5.62 -14.23
CA MET A 184 -13.08 -6.04 -15.08
C MET A 184 -12.63 -7.08 -16.13
N GLU A 185 -13.55 -7.93 -16.58
CA GLU A 185 -13.28 -8.96 -17.60
C GLU A 185 -12.67 -8.34 -18.89
N GLU A 186 -11.63 -8.97 -19.43
CA GLU A 186 -10.84 -8.44 -20.57
C GLU A 186 -11.68 -8.22 -21.85
N SER A 187 -12.70 -9.05 -22.05
CA SER A 187 -13.63 -8.90 -23.18
C SER A 187 -14.44 -7.60 -23.14
N GLN A 188 -14.42 -6.92 -21.99
CA GLN A 188 -15.16 -5.71 -21.71
C GLN A 188 -14.20 -4.56 -21.39
N ARG A 189 -14.01 -3.71 -22.42
CA ARG A 189 -14.11 -2.24 -22.36
C ARG A 189 -12.86 -1.44 -22.71
N THR A 190 -13.16 -0.34 -23.39
CA THR A 190 -12.26 0.77 -23.72
C THR A 190 -12.13 1.73 -22.53
N VAL A 191 -11.09 2.58 -22.52
CA VAL A 191 -10.89 3.61 -21.48
C VAL A 191 -12.16 4.44 -21.20
N PRO A 192 -12.92 4.95 -22.19
CA PRO A 192 -14.16 5.70 -21.93
C PRO A 192 -15.26 4.91 -21.21
N GLU A 193 -15.39 3.61 -21.48
CA GLU A 193 -16.42 2.78 -20.84
C GLU A 193 -16.04 2.41 -19.40
N LEU A 194 -14.76 2.19 -19.16
CA LEU A 194 -14.23 2.00 -17.80
C LEU A 194 -14.33 3.29 -17.00
N GLU A 195 -13.99 4.45 -17.56
CA GLU A 195 -14.19 5.75 -16.93
C GLU A 195 -15.65 5.97 -16.53
N LYS A 196 -16.59 5.66 -17.44
CA LYS A 196 -18.02 5.75 -17.12
C LYS A 196 -18.39 4.87 -15.92
N THR A 197 -17.83 3.68 -15.82
CA THR A 197 -18.09 2.74 -14.72
C THR A 197 -17.45 3.24 -13.42
N LEU A 198 -16.20 3.70 -13.50
CA LEU A 198 -15.45 4.30 -12.39
C LEU A 198 -16.23 5.45 -11.75
N MET A 199 -16.83 6.32 -12.58
CA MET A 199 -17.50 7.55 -12.14
C MET A 199 -19.00 7.39 -11.83
N ASP A 200 -19.58 6.19 -12.01
CA ASP A 200 -21.00 5.96 -11.74
C ASP A 200 -21.22 5.61 -10.26
N SER A 201 -21.49 6.63 -9.46
CA SER A 201 -21.75 6.50 -8.02
C SER A 201 -23.05 5.76 -7.67
N SER A 202 -23.86 5.36 -8.67
CA SER A 202 -25.00 4.47 -8.45
C SER A 202 -24.61 2.99 -8.45
N LEU A 203 -23.40 2.65 -8.88
CA LEU A 203 -22.88 1.29 -8.89
C LEU A 203 -22.25 0.91 -7.53
N PRO A 204 -22.31 -0.38 -7.15
CA PRO A 204 -21.55 -0.90 -6.01
C PRO A 204 -20.06 -0.55 -6.09
N LEU A 205 -19.46 -0.23 -4.95
CA LEU A 205 -18.07 0.20 -4.85
C LEU A 205 -17.11 -0.83 -5.45
N PHE A 206 -17.37 -2.13 -5.21
CA PHE A 206 -16.62 -3.23 -5.81
C PHE A 206 -16.53 -3.12 -7.34
N LEU A 207 -17.64 -2.87 -8.05
CA LEU A 207 -17.62 -2.73 -9.53
C LEU A 207 -16.79 -1.54 -10.00
N ARG A 208 -16.80 -0.45 -9.23
CA ARG A 208 -16.02 0.76 -9.53
C ARG A 208 -14.53 0.49 -9.32
N TYR A 209 -14.16 -0.24 -8.27
CA TYR A 209 -12.81 -0.73 -8.04
C TYR A 209 -12.34 -1.67 -9.17
N ARG A 210 -13.21 -2.58 -9.64
CA ARG A 210 -12.87 -3.43 -10.80
C ARG A 210 -12.54 -2.60 -12.04
N ALA A 211 -13.25 -1.49 -12.28
CA ALA A 211 -12.96 -0.57 -13.38
C ALA A 211 -11.66 0.20 -13.16
N MET A 212 -11.37 0.57 -11.91
CA MET A 212 -10.12 1.22 -11.50
C MET A 212 -8.89 0.35 -11.84
N PHE A 213 -8.87 -0.91 -11.41
CA PHE A 213 -7.76 -1.82 -11.70
C PHE A 213 -7.66 -2.19 -13.20
N ALA A 214 -8.78 -2.24 -13.91
CA ALA A 214 -8.75 -2.39 -15.37
C ALA A 214 -8.13 -1.16 -16.07
N LEU A 215 -8.41 0.07 -15.60
CA LEU A 215 -7.75 1.29 -16.09
C LEU A 215 -6.26 1.29 -15.75
N ARG A 216 -5.88 0.88 -14.52
CA ARG A 216 -4.47 0.70 -14.13
C ARG A 216 -3.75 -0.22 -15.11
N ASP A 217 -4.32 -1.40 -15.36
CA ASP A 217 -3.73 -2.36 -16.28
C ASP A 217 -3.64 -1.81 -17.71
N LEU A 218 -4.62 -1.02 -18.19
CA LEU A 218 -4.54 -0.33 -19.49
C LEU A 218 -3.51 0.80 -19.53
N ALA A 219 -3.05 1.27 -18.38
CA ALA A 219 -1.95 2.22 -18.26
C ALA A 219 -0.56 1.61 -18.12
N SER A 220 -0.47 0.28 -18.01
CA SER A 220 0.79 -0.44 -18.02
C SER A 220 0.93 -1.34 -19.27
N PRO A 221 2.09 -1.34 -19.95
CA PRO A 221 3.26 -0.46 -19.73
C PRO A 221 2.99 1.02 -20.10
N PRO A 222 3.81 1.97 -19.60
CA PRO A 222 3.54 3.41 -19.72
C PRO A 222 3.66 3.97 -21.16
N ASP A 223 4.29 3.26 -22.08
CA ASP A 223 4.45 3.65 -23.49
C ASP A 223 3.23 3.28 -24.36
N LEU A 224 2.23 2.60 -23.80
CA LEU A 224 1.02 2.26 -24.53
C LEU A 224 0.18 3.51 -24.87
N PRO A 225 -0.48 3.54 -26.05
CA PRO A 225 -1.39 4.64 -26.42
C PRO A 225 -2.55 4.85 -25.45
N THR A 226 -2.89 3.82 -24.67
CA THR A 226 -3.94 3.84 -23.64
C THR A 226 -3.49 4.45 -22.32
N ALA A 227 -2.18 4.60 -22.07
CA ALA A 227 -1.67 4.94 -20.75
C ALA A 227 -2.06 6.32 -20.27
N VAL A 228 -1.74 7.37 -21.02
CA VAL A 228 -2.16 8.73 -20.66
C VAL A 228 -3.69 8.85 -20.57
N PRO A 229 -4.50 8.38 -21.54
CA PRO A 229 -5.95 8.38 -21.40
C PRO A 229 -6.47 7.68 -20.14
N ALA A 230 -5.91 6.53 -19.77
CA ALA A 230 -6.34 5.77 -18.60
C ALA A 230 -5.94 6.47 -17.30
N VAL A 231 -4.75 7.05 -17.21
CA VAL A 231 -4.33 7.88 -16.06
C VAL A 231 -5.25 9.09 -15.89
N LEU A 232 -5.60 9.77 -16.98
CA LEU A 232 -6.52 10.92 -16.92
C LEU A 232 -7.96 10.50 -16.56
N ALA A 233 -8.39 9.29 -16.95
CA ALA A 233 -9.67 8.74 -16.52
C ALA A 233 -9.67 8.42 -15.02
N LEU A 234 -8.62 7.77 -14.51
CA LEU A 234 -8.41 7.52 -13.07
C LEU A 234 -8.42 8.84 -12.27
N ALA A 235 -7.78 9.90 -12.78
CA ALA A 235 -7.66 11.17 -12.07
C ALA A 235 -9.01 11.83 -11.77
N LYS A 236 -10.05 11.55 -12.59
CA LYS A 236 -11.42 12.02 -12.33
C LYS A 236 -12.01 11.40 -11.06
N GLY A 237 -11.54 10.21 -10.66
CA GLY A 237 -11.95 9.52 -9.44
C GLY A 237 -11.57 10.27 -8.16
N LEU A 238 -10.57 11.15 -8.18
CA LEU A 238 -10.22 12.03 -7.05
C LEU A 238 -11.29 13.09 -6.74
N ALA A 239 -12.37 13.17 -7.54
CA ALA A 239 -13.53 14.00 -7.23
C ALA A 239 -14.69 13.21 -6.57
N ASP A 240 -14.51 11.92 -6.28
CA ASP A 240 -15.55 11.10 -5.64
C ASP A 240 -15.85 11.56 -4.20
N SER A 241 -17.04 11.26 -3.68
CA SER A 241 -17.40 11.57 -2.30
C SER A 241 -16.75 10.66 -1.27
N SER A 242 -16.49 9.38 -1.59
CA SER A 242 -15.84 8.42 -0.69
C SER A 242 -14.35 8.73 -0.57
N ALA A 243 -13.87 8.94 0.66
CA ALA A 243 -12.46 9.16 0.92
C ALA A 243 -11.63 7.89 0.65
N LEU A 244 -12.20 6.72 0.95
CA LEU A 244 -11.60 5.43 0.64
C LEU A 244 -11.37 5.26 -0.88
N PHE A 245 -12.37 5.60 -1.70
CA PHE A 245 -12.24 5.54 -3.15
C PHE A 245 -11.16 6.49 -3.69
N ARG A 246 -11.10 7.73 -3.17
CA ARG A 246 -10.06 8.70 -3.56
C ARG A 246 -8.66 8.25 -3.13
N HIS A 247 -8.54 7.65 -1.95
CA HIS A 247 -7.30 7.04 -1.46
C HIS A 247 -6.82 5.95 -2.43
N GLU A 248 -7.70 5.03 -2.81
CA GLU A 248 -7.35 3.96 -3.75
C GLU A 248 -6.87 4.48 -5.12
N ILE A 249 -7.46 5.56 -5.62
CA ILE A 249 -6.99 6.20 -6.86
C ILE A 249 -5.54 6.70 -6.71
N ALA A 250 -5.20 7.30 -5.56
CA ALA A 250 -3.83 7.74 -5.29
C ALA A 250 -2.88 6.55 -5.16
N PHE A 251 -3.29 5.47 -4.49
CA PHE A 251 -2.52 4.23 -4.38
C PHE A 251 -2.19 3.65 -5.77
N VAL A 252 -3.21 3.54 -6.63
CA VAL A 252 -3.05 3.10 -8.02
C VAL A 252 -2.09 3.99 -8.81
N PHE A 253 -2.07 5.30 -8.57
CA PHE A 253 -1.08 6.18 -9.19
C PHE A 253 0.34 5.93 -8.70
N GLY A 254 0.53 5.64 -7.41
CA GLY A 254 1.82 5.23 -6.86
C GLY A 254 2.32 3.94 -7.50
N GLN A 255 1.44 2.97 -7.73
CA GLN A 255 1.80 1.74 -8.46
C GLN A 255 2.20 2.02 -9.90
N LEU A 256 1.43 2.86 -10.61
CA LEU A 256 1.69 3.17 -12.02
C LEU A 256 2.99 3.94 -12.23
N SER A 257 3.41 4.76 -11.25
CA SER A 257 4.53 5.71 -11.37
C SER A 257 4.52 6.47 -12.70
N HIS A 258 3.33 6.88 -13.16
CA HIS A 258 3.17 7.54 -14.46
C HIS A 258 3.12 9.07 -14.28
N PRO A 259 3.99 9.87 -14.93
CA PRO A 259 4.09 11.33 -14.69
C PRO A 259 2.81 12.14 -14.94
N ALA A 260 1.93 11.66 -15.83
CA ALA A 260 0.61 12.26 -16.05
C ALA A 260 -0.30 12.30 -14.80
N SER A 261 0.02 11.56 -13.72
CA SER A 261 -0.70 11.60 -12.44
C SER A 261 -0.26 12.74 -11.51
N ILE A 262 0.95 13.29 -11.70
CA ILE A 262 1.55 14.31 -10.82
C ILE A 262 0.64 15.51 -10.55
N PRO A 263 -0.05 16.10 -11.56
CA PRO A 263 -0.94 17.24 -11.31
C PRO A 263 -2.07 16.89 -10.33
N ALA A 264 -2.68 15.72 -10.47
CA ALA A 264 -3.81 15.29 -9.66
C ALA A 264 -3.36 14.91 -8.23
N LEU A 265 -2.22 14.22 -8.10
CA LEU A 265 -1.60 13.92 -6.80
C LEU A 265 -1.21 15.19 -6.05
N THR A 266 -0.63 16.17 -6.75
CA THR A 266 -0.25 17.47 -6.17
C THR A 266 -1.47 18.24 -5.68
N GLU A 267 -2.56 18.22 -6.43
CA GLU A 267 -3.83 18.85 -6.04
C GLU A 267 -4.39 18.19 -4.78
N ALA A 268 -4.44 16.86 -4.72
CA ALA A 268 -4.93 16.11 -3.56
C ALA A 268 -4.11 16.39 -2.30
N LEU A 269 -2.77 16.31 -2.37
CA LEU A 269 -1.88 16.60 -1.24
C LEU A 269 -2.00 18.06 -0.75
N SER A 270 -2.18 19.00 -1.68
CA SER A 270 -2.28 20.43 -1.39
C SER A 270 -3.63 20.88 -0.83
N ASN A 271 -4.67 20.06 -0.96
CA ASN A 271 -6.00 20.36 -0.44
C ASN A 271 -6.04 20.12 1.08
N THR A 272 -5.99 21.18 1.88
CA THR A 272 -5.99 21.07 3.36
C THR A 272 -7.32 20.63 3.97
N GLU A 273 -8.39 20.65 3.16
CA GLU A 273 -9.72 20.17 3.52
C GLU A 273 -9.96 18.72 3.07
N GLU A 274 -9.01 18.11 2.37
CA GLU A 274 -9.05 16.69 2.01
C GLU A 274 -8.80 15.81 3.24
N ALA A 275 -9.37 14.61 3.22
CA ALA A 275 -9.17 13.59 4.23
C ALA A 275 -7.68 13.22 4.33
N SER A 276 -7.18 13.07 5.55
CA SER A 276 -5.78 12.74 5.82
C SER A 276 -5.34 11.44 5.14
N MET A 277 -6.27 10.48 4.97
CA MET A 277 -6.00 9.22 4.27
C MET A 277 -5.61 9.44 2.79
N VAL A 278 -6.40 10.25 2.09
CA VAL A 278 -6.14 10.56 0.67
C VAL A 278 -4.86 11.38 0.52
N ARG A 279 -4.60 12.30 1.45
CA ARG A 279 -3.40 13.16 1.41
C ARG A 279 -2.11 12.38 1.66
N HIS A 280 -2.11 11.40 2.58
CA HIS A 280 -0.91 10.58 2.79
C HIS A 280 -0.62 9.75 1.55
N GLU A 281 -1.65 9.12 0.97
CA GLU A 281 -1.50 8.25 -0.18
C GLU A 281 -1.00 9.03 -1.39
N ALA A 282 -1.49 10.27 -1.56
CA ALA A 282 -0.99 11.18 -2.57
C ALA A 282 0.48 11.55 -2.36
N ALA A 283 0.93 11.72 -1.11
CA ALA A 283 2.34 11.98 -0.79
C ALA A 283 3.22 10.76 -1.10
N GLU A 284 2.79 9.55 -0.78
CA GLU A 284 3.54 8.32 -1.08
C GLU A 284 3.63 8.05 -2.57
N ALA A 285 2.53 8.19 -3.29
CA ALA A 285 2.50 8.07 -4.75
C ALA A 285 3.43 9.08 -5.44
N LEU A 286 3.53 10.31 -4.91
CA LEU A 286 4.52 11.29 -5.37
C LEU A 286 5.96 10.84 -5.05
N GLY A 287 6.20 10.18 -3.92
CA GLY A 287 7.51 9.60 -3.60
C GLY A 287 8.02 8.62 -4.66
N SER A 288 7.13 7.78 -5.19
CA SER A 288 7.41 6.83 -6.30
C SER A 288 7.65 7.50 -7.66
N LEU A 289 7.50 8.82 -7.75
CA LEU A 289 7.76 9.68 -8.91
C LEU A 289 8.90 10.67 -8.61
N GLY A 290 9.77 10.35 -7.65
CA GLY A 290 10.76 11.27 -7.08
C GLY A 290 11.82 11.80 -8.06
N ASP A 291 12.05 11.14 -9.18
CA ASP A 291 12.96 11.56 -10.25
C ASP A 291 12.35 12.59 -11.20
N GLU A 292 11.03 12.78 -11.17
CA GLU A 292 10.32 13.76 -11.98
C GLU A 292 10.48 15.20 -11.45
N GLU A 293 10.62 16.15 -12.39
CA GLU A 293 10.93 17.53 -12.06
C GLU A 293 9.86 18.17 -11.16
N GLY A 294 10.28 18.66 -9.99
CA GLY A 294 9.42 19.42 -9.07
C GLY A 294 8.64 18.58 -8.06
N VAL A 295 8.74 17.24 -8.12
CA VAL A 295 8.10 16.34 -7.14
C VAL A 295 8.70 16.51 -5.74
N GLU A 296 10.03 16.42 -5.60
CA GLU A 296 10.72 16.63 -4.33
C GLU A 296 10.39 18.01 -3.72
N ALA A 297 10.44 19.06 -4.53
CA ALA A 297 10.10 20.42 -4.11
C ALA A 297 8.64 20.56 -3.65
N THR A 298 7.74 19.72 -4.15
CA THR A 298 6.34 19.67 -3.71
C THR A 298 6.23 18.96 -2.37
N LEU A 299 6.84 17.79 -2.20
CA LEU A 299 6.87 17.04 -0.94
C LEU A 299 7.43 17.87 0.21
N LEU A 300 8.54 18.59 -0.02
CA LEU A 300 9.20 19.43 1.00
C LEU A 300 8.27 20.50 1.62
N LYS A 301 7.21 20.93 0.92
CA LYS A 301 6.23 21.90 1.45
C LYS A 301 5.41 21.34 2.63
N PHE A 302 5.30 20.03 2.74
CA PHE A 302 4.41 19.34 3.68
C PHE A 302 5.15 18.65 4.85
N LEU A 303 6.47 18.86 4.99
CA LEU A 303 7.27 18.37 6.14
C LEU A 303 6.75 18.84 7.51
N HIS A 304 6.01 19.94 7.52
CA HIS A 304 5.43 20.54 8.72
C HIS A 304 3.90 20.65 8.65
N ASP A 305 3.25 19.76 7.88
CA ASP A 305 1.80 19.69 7.78
C ASP A 305 1.12 19.55 9.16
N LYS A 306 -0.12 20.00 9.29
CA LYS A 306 -0.89 19.86 10.54
C LYS A 306 -1.12 18.38 10.89
N GLU A 307 -1.36 17.55 9.87
CA GLU A 307 -1.67 16.13 10.04
C GLU A 307 -0.39 15.32 10.23
N LYS A 308 -0.34 14.52 11.30
CA LYS A 308 0.84 13.71 11.61
C LYS A 308 1.13 12.69 10.51
N VAL A 309 0.11 12.00 10.01
CA VAL A 309 0.25 11.01 8.95
C VAL A 309 0.84 11.61 7.67
N VAL A 310 0.40 12.81 7.27
CA VAL A 310 0.94 13.50 6.09
C VAL A 310 2.41 13.84 6.27
N ARG A 311 2.81 14.35 7.45
CA ARG A 311 4.24 14.61 7.72
C ARG A 311 5.08 13.34 7.66
N GLU A 312 4.58 12.25 8.23
CA GLU A 312 5.26 10.95 8.23
C GLU A 312 5.40 10.39 6.81
N SER A 313 4.34 10.45 6.00
CA SER A 313 4.39 9.98 4.60
C SER A 313 5.30 10.83 3.74
N VAL A 314 5.35 12.16 3.95
CA VAL A 314 6.33 13.02 3.25
C VAL A 314 7.76 12.62 3.59
N ILE A 315 8.06 12.27 4.85
CA ILE A 315 9.40 11.84 5.26
C ILE A 315 9.77 10.52 4.57
N VAL A 316 8.84 9.56 4.50
CA VAL A 316 9.07 8.28 3.81
C VAL A 316 9.16 8.47 2.29
N ALA A 317 8.29 9.29 1.70
CA ALA A 317 8.29 9.61 0.28
C ALA A 317 9.56 10.32 -0.17
N LEU A 318 10.15 11.20 0.65
CA LEU A 318 11.44 11.82 0.35
C LEU A 318 12.60 10.82 0.41
N ASP A 319 12.57 9.85 1.33
CA ASP A 319 13.54 8.74 1.36
C ASP A 319 13.41 7.85 0.12
N MET A 320 12.18 7.60 -0.34
CA MET A 320 11.92 6.88 -1.59
C MET A 320 12.40 7.66 -2.81
N ALA A 321 12.12 8.96 -2.89
CA ALA A 321 12.58 9.83 -3.97
C ALA A 321 14.12 9.89 -4.05
N GLU A 322 14.80 9.98 -2.90
CA GLU A 322 16.25 9.89 -2.83
C GLU A 322 16.74 8.53 -3.33
N PHE A 323 16.10 7.43 -2.92
CA PHE A 323 16.42 6.08 -3.40
C PHE A 323 16.30 5.97 -4.92
N GLU A 324 15.16 6.37 -5.52
CA GLU A 324 14.92 6.31 -6.97
C GLU A 324 15.95 7.14 -7.74
N SER A 325 16.26 8.35 -7.25
CA SER A 325 17.28 9.22 -7.86
C SER A 325 18.72 8.67 -7.74
N SER A 326 18.97 7.81 -6.76
CA SER A 326 20.32 7.29 -6.46
C SER A 326 20.75 6.13 -7.36
N GLY A 327 19.81 5.51 -8.09
CA GLY A 327 20.07 4.33 -8.92
C GLY A 327 20.40 3.06 -8.12
N GLN A 328 20.09 3.04 -6.83
CA GLN A 328 20.15 1.82 -6.03
C GLN A 328 19.12 0.80 -6.52
N THR A 329 19.44 -0.49 -6.43
CA THR A 329 18.62 -1.55 -7.01
C THR A 329 17.56 -2.10 -6.06
N GLU A 330 17.73 -1.94 -4.75
CA GLU A 330 16.84 -2.53 -3.75
C GLU A 330 16.57 -1.56 -2.60
N TYR A 331 15.30 -1.19 -2.44
CA TYR A 331 14.86 -0.34 -1.34
C TYR A 331 14.82 -1.10 0.00
N ALA A 332 14.44 -2.38 -0.06
CA ALA A 332 14.45 -3.29 1.07
C ALA A 332 15.87 -3.83 1.32
N LEU A 333 16.20 -4.06 2.59
CA LEU A 333 17.41 -4.77 3.00
C LEU A 333 17.20 -6.27 2.75
N ILE A 334 17.51 -6.78 1.56
CA ILE A 334 17.36 -8.20 1.23
C ILE A 334 18.67 -8.94 1.55
N PRO A 335 18.65 -9.99 2.41
CA PRO A 335 19.88 -10.69 2.81
C PRO A 335 20.63 -11.37 1.65
N GLU A 336 19.91 -11.76 0.59
CA GLU A 336 20.47 -12.48 -0.55
C GLU A 336 21.25 -11.56 -1.51
N ALA A 337 20.80 -10.32 -1.72
CA ALA A 337 21.50 -9.34 -2.54
C ALA A 337 22.80 -8.85 -1.91
N ALA A 338 22.84 -8.78 -0.57
CA ALA A 338 24.05 -8.46 0.17
C ALA A 338 25.16 -9.54 -0.01
N LYS A 339 24.80 -10.79 -0.31
CA LYS A 339 25.76 -11.86 -0.67
C LYS A 339 26.24 -11.79 -2.13
N ALA A 340 25.45 -11.21 -3.03
CA ALA A 340 25.82 -11.06 -4.44
C ALA A 340 26.69 -9.81 -4.68
N ALA A 341 26.61 -8.81 -3.79
CA ALA A 341 27.41 -7.59 -3.83
C ALA A 341 28.73 -7.65 -3.01
N ALA A 342 28.98 -8.76 -2.31
CA ALA A 342 30.20 -9.03 -1.53
C ALA A 342 31.18 -9.93 -2.30
#